data_AF-A0A8W8LTG5-F1
#
_entry.id   AF-A0A8W8LTG5-F1
#
_cell.length_a   1.000
_cell.length_b   1.000
_cell.length_c   1.000
_cell.angle_alpha   90.00
_cell.angle_beta   90.00
_cell.angle_gamma   90.00
#
_symmetry.space_group_name_H-M   'P 1'
#
loop_
_entity.id
_entity.type
_entity.pdbx_description
1 polymer ?
#
loop_
_entity_poly.entity_id
_entity_poly.type
_entity_poly.pdbx_seq_one_letter_code
_entity_poly.pdbx_strand_id
1 'polypeptide(L)'
;METNEQSNKKRLEVVDSAGSLDETCKTFVFHNEDHTLGNSLRYMVMKNPEVQFCGYSVPHPSESKINFRIQTHGELGTDVLKKGLKDLNSVCEHVLATFQASVQDFKRRDVEMADG
;
A
#
# COMPACT_ATOMS: atom_id res chain seq x y z
N MET A 1 11.58 13.68 27.24
CA MET A 1 10.11 13.83 27.42
C MET A 1 9.55 14.15 26.05
N GLU A 2 9.29 13.13 25.24
CA GLU A 2 8.53 13.30 24.00
C GLU A 2 7.06 13.35 24.39
N THR A 3 6.40 14.46 24.07
CA THR A 3 5.05 14.76 24.53
C THR A 3 4.03 13.82 23.90
N ASN A 4 3.00 13.54 24.69
CA ASN A 4 1.87 12.64 24.48
C ASN A 4 0.91 13.09 23.34
N GLU A 5 1.45 13.64 22.25
CA GLU A 5 0.74 14.38 21.19
C GLU A 5 0.66 13.61 19.86
N GLN A 6 1.36 12.47 19.74
CA GLN A 6 1.33 11.61 18.56
C GLN A 6 0.00 10.85 18.36
N SER A 7 -0.88 10.83 19.37
CA SER A 7 -2.07 9.95 19.41
C SER A 7 -3.24 10.41 18.52
N ASN A 8 -3.21 11.59 17.90
CA ASN A 8 -4.33 12.11 17.09
C ASN A 8 -3.93 12.62 15.70
N LYS A 9 -2.82 12.13 15.14
CA LYS A 9 -2.42 12.46 13.77
C LYS A 9 -3.13 11.54 12.79
N LYS A 10 -3.92 12.12 11.87
CA LYS A 10 -4.57 11.36 10.78
C LYS A 10 -3.51 10.60 9.98
N ARG A 11 -3.73 9.30 9.73
CA ARG A 11 -2.80 8.47 8.91
C ARG A 11 -3.00 8.65 7.41
N LEU A 12 -4.20 9.03 7.02
CA LEU A 12 -4.61 9.24 5.64
C LEU A 12 -5.41 10.54 5.54
N GLU A 13 -5.05 11.36 4.58
CA GLU A 13 -5.76 12.58 4.20
C GLU A 13 -6.06 12.54 2.70
N VAL A 14 -7.21 13.06 2.30
CA VAL A 14 -7.58 13.25 0.90
C VAL A 14 -7.43 14.72 0.59
N VAL A 15 -6.63 15.05 -0.43
CA VAL A 15 -6.41 16.42 -0.87
C VAL A 15 -7.36 16.69 -2.03
N ASP A 16 -8.36 17.53 -1.78
CA ASP A 16 -9.22 18.05 -2.83
C ASP A 16 -8.43 19.12 -3.61
N SER A 17 -8.35 18.95 -4.93
CA SER A 17 -7.77 19.98 -5.79
C SER A 17 -8.74 21.14 -5.87
N ALA A 18 -8.34 22.32 -5.38
CA ALA A 18 -9.17 23.51 -5.26
C ALA A 18 -10.00 23.78 -6.54
N GLY A 19 -11.30 23.49 -6.49
CA GLY A 19 -12.27 23.75 -7.57
C GLY A 19 -12.62 22.57 -8.48
N SER A 20 -12.00 21.41 -8.31
CA SER A 20 -12.30 20.19 -9.09
C SER A 20 -13.15 19.22 -8.27
N LEU A 21 -14.40 18.99 -8.69
CA LEU A 21 -15.27 17.90 -8.19
C LEU A 21 -14.94 16.55 -8.87
N ASP A 22 -13.77 16.44 -9.51
CA ASP A 22 -13.38 15.25 -10.24
C ASP A 22 -12.99 14.12 -9.29
N GLU A 23 -13.95 13.23 -9.03
CA GLU A 23 -13.75 12.04 -8.22
C GLU A 23 -12.86 10.97 -8.90
N THR A 24 -12.59 11.12 -10.20
CA THR A 24 -11.71 10.20 -10.97
C THR A 24 -10.23 10.52 -10.78
N CYS A 25 -9.90 11.72 -10.28
CA CYS A 25 -8.53 12.21 -10.08
C CYS A 25 -8.34 12.69 -8.64
N LYS A 26 -7.72 11.85 -7.79
CA LYS A 26 -7.51 12.16 -6.37
C LYS A 26 -6.07 12.01 -5.93
N THR A 27 -5.68 12.86 -4.98
CA THR A 27 -4.39 12.78 -4.29
C THR A 27 -4.64 12.44 -2.82
N PHE A 28 -3.94 11.42 -2.34
CA PHE A 28 -4.00 10.91 -0.98
C PHE A 28 -2.67 11.19 -0.29
N VAL A 29 -2.69 11.71 0.93
CA VAL A 29 -1.49 11.87 1.76
C VAL A 29 -1.48 10.77 2.79
N PHE A 30 -0.48 9.90 2.73
CA PHE A 30 -0.21 8.92 3.77
C PHE A 30 0.85 9.48 4.71
N HIS A 31 0.50 9.59 5.99
CA HIS A 31 1.43 10.02 7.03
C HIS A 31 2.13 8.82 7.66
N ASN A 32 3.39 9.02 8.03
CA ASN A 32 4.29 8.02 8.57
C ASN A 32 4.52 6.83 7.62
N GLU A 33 4.49 7.07 6.32
CA GLU A 33 4.72 6.08 5.26
C GLU A 33 5.75 6.63 4.28
N ASP A 34 6.45 5.72 3.58
CA ASP A 34 7.55 6.04 2.66
C ASP A 34 7.48 5.21 1.36
N HIS A 35 8.63 5.06 0.69
CA HIS A 35 8.77 4.28 -0.54
C HIS A 35 8.32 2.82 -0.40
N THR A 36 8.36 2.24 0.81
CA THR A 36 7.99 0.86 1.07
C THR A 36 6.52 0.60 0.73
N LEU A 37 5.61 1.36 1.34
CA LEU A 37 4.18 1.30 1.01
C LEU A 37 3.93 1.93 -0.36
N GLY A 38 4.53 3.09 -0.65
CA GLY A 38 4.28 3.85 -1.86
C GLY A 38 4.56 3.06 -3.14
N ASN A 39 5.72 2.42 -3.25
CA ASN A 39 6.10 1.67 -4.45
C ASN A 39 5.26 0.40 -4.61
N SER A 40 5.05 -0.34 -3.51
CA SER A 40 4.28 -1.59 -3.52
C SER A 40 2.83 -1.34 -3.92
N LEU A 41 2.20 -0.31 -3.33
CA LEU A 41 0.83 0.07 -3.63
C LEU A 41 0.69 0.63 -5.05
N ARG A 42 1.62 1.48 -5.49
CA ARG A 42 1.64 1.99 -6.88
C ARG A 42 1.64 0.84 -7.88
N TYR A 43 2.51 -0.16 -7.67
CA TYR A 43 2.60 -1.32 -8.55
C TYR A 43 1.29 -2.10 -8.60
N MET A 44 0.63 -2.32 -7.46
CA MET A 44 -0.65 -3.02 -7.41
C MET A 44 -1.79 -2.23 -8.05
N VAL A 45 -1.88 -0.92 -7.79
CA VAL A 45 -2.91 -0.05 -8.37
C VAL A 45 -2.78 0.03 -9.90
N MET A 46 -1.56 0.12 -10.44
CA MET A 46 -1.30 0.15 -11.88
C MET A 46 -1.69 -1.16 -12.62
N LYS A 47 -2.00 -2.25 -11.91
CA LYS A 47 -2.54 -3.46 -12.54
C LYS A 47 -4.03 -3.35 -12.87
N ASN A 48 -4.75 -2.38 -12.30
CA ASN A 48 -6.14 -2.14 -12.66
C ASN A 48 -6.20 -1.44 -14.03
N PRO A 49 -6.84 -2.03 -15.07
CA PRO A 49 -6.94 -1.41 -16.40
C PRO A 49 -7.72 -0.09 -16.41
N GLU A 50 -8.57 0.15 -15.40
CA GLU A 50 -9.31 1.41 -15.26
C GLU A 50 -8.43 2.58 -14.76
N VAL A 51 -7.18 2.30 -14.36
CA VAL A 51 -6.23 3.31 -13.90
C VAL A 51 -5.42 3.84 -15.08
N GLN A 52 -5.64 5.12 -15.38
CA GLN A 52 -4.87 5.83 -16.39
C GLN A 52 -3.48 6.23 -15.87
N PHE A 53 -3.41 6.68 -14.61
CA PHE A 53 -2.17 7.11 -13.99
C PHE A 53 -2.17 6.84 -12.49
N CYS A 54 -1.04 6.32 -12.00
CA CYS A 54 -0.76 6.25 -10.58
C CYS A 54 0.72 6.55 -10.30
N GLY A 55 0.95 7.45 -9.34
CA GLY A 55 2.28 7.84 -8.90
C GLY A 55 2.30 8.21 -7.43
N TYR A 56 3.47 8.13 -6.82
CA TYR A 56 3.69 8.66 -5.48
C TYR A 56 4.96 9.50 -5.43
N SER A 57 5.00 10.46 -4.51
CA SER A 57 6.19 11.25 -4.22
C SER A 57 6.38 11.43 -2.72
N VAL A 58 7.63 11.45 -2.29
CA VAL A 58 8.02 11.93 -0.96
C VAL A 58 8.30 13.43 -1.12
N PRO A 59 7.49 14.34 -0.55
CA PRO A 59 7.65 15.77 -0.78
C PRO A 59 8.97 16.30 -0.20
N HIS A 60 9.45 15.70 0.90
CA HIS A 60 10.74 16.03 1.48
C HIS A 60 11.31 14.81 2.25
N PRO A 61 12.60 14.44 2.10
CA PRO A 61 13.18 13.25 2.75
C PRO A 61 13.09 13.23 4.28
N SER A 62 13.06 14.41 4.92
CA SER A 62 12.93 14.54 6.38
C SER A 62 11.48 14.44 6.88
N GLU A 63 10.50 14.37 5.98
CA GLU A 63 9.10 14.17 6.34
C GLU A 63 8.70 12.72 6.02
N SER A 64 8.25 11.99 7.03
CA SER A 64 7.66 10.66 6.81
C SER A 64 6.22 10.84 6.34
N LYS A 65 6.05 11.21 5.07
CA LYS A 65 4.76 11.21 4.37
C LYS A 65 4.95 11.00 2.88
N ILE A 66 3.95 10.42 2.23
CA ILE A 66 3.90 10.32 0.77
C ILE A 66 2.62 10.93 0.22
N ASN A 67 2.73 11.59 -0.92
CA ASN A 67 1.60 12.01 -1.73
C ASN A 67 1.38 10.95 -2.80
N PHE A 68 0.20 10.33 -2.82
CA PHE A 68 -0.17 9.26 -3.73
C PHE A 68 -1.31 9.73 -4.63
N ARG A 69 -1.05 9.86 -5.93
CA ARG A 69 -2.02 10.38 -6.90
C ARG A 69 -2.53 9.25 -7.79
N ILE A 70 -3.85 9.22 -7.97
CA ILE A 70 -4.55 8.28 -8.85
C ILE A 70 -5.42 9.09 -9.82
N GLN A 71 -5.38 8.70 -11.09
CA GLN A 71 -6.29 9.16 -12.12
C GLN A 71 -6.83 7.93 -12.85
N THR A 72 -8.15 7.86 -13.01
CA THR A 72 -8.86 6.71 -13.60
C THR A 72 -9.57 7.13 -14.88
N HIS A 73 -10.08 6.15 -15.63
CA HIS A 73 -10.94 6.39 -16.80
C HIS A 73 -12.41 6.67 -16.45
N GLY A 74 -12.82 6.50 -15.19
CA GLY A 74 -14.21 6.67 -14.77
C GLY A 74 -14.54 6.16 -13.37
N GLU A 75 -13.74 5.26 -12.80
CA GLU A 75 -13.92 4.79 -11.41
C GLU A 75 -13.54 5.86 -10.39
N LEU A 76 -14.20 5.88 -9.22
CA LEU A 76 -13.78 6.76 -8.13
C LEU A 76 -12.36 6.41 -7.67
N GLY A 77 -11.47 7.40 -7.60
CA GLY A 77 -10.08 7.19 -7.16
C GLY A 77 -9.99 6.57 -5.76
N THR A 78 -10.97 6.83 -4.89
CA THR A 78 -11.08 6.19 -3.56
C THR A 78 -11.32 4.70 -3.63
N ASP A 79 -12.12 4.23 -4.59
CA ASP A 79 -12.48 2.82 -4.70
C ASP A 79 -11.36 2.03 -5.35
N VAL A 80 -10.69 2.62 -6.33
CA VAL A 80 -9.43 2.10 -6.87
C VAL A 80 -8.37 1.96 -5.77
N LEU A 81 -8.23 2.97 -4.90
CA LEU A 81 -7.27 2.90 -3.79
C LEU A 81 -7.60 1.75 -2.83
N LYS A 82 -8.87 1.61 -2.41
CA LYS A 82 -9.32 0.52 -1.53
C LYS A 82 -9.05 -0.84 -2.16
N LYS A 83 -9.36 -0.99 -3.45
CA LYS A 83 -9.10 -2.22 -4.19
C LYS A 83 -7.61 -2.53 -4.24
N GLY A 84 -6.77 -1.54 -4.57
CA GLY A 84 -5.31 -1.71 -4.59
C GLY A 84 -4.72 -2.13 -3.25
N LEU A 85 -5.20 -1.58 -2.14
CA LEU A 85 -4.79 -1.97 -0.80
C LEU A 85 -5.22 -3.41 -0.46
N LYS A 86 -6.45 -3.79 -0.82
CA LYS A 86 -6.96 -5.15 -0.62
C LYS A 86 -6.17 -6.17 -1.44
N ASP A 87 -5.90 -5.87 -2.70
CA ASP A 87 -5.13 -6.72 -3.60
C ASP A 87 -3.69 -6.89 -3.09
N LEU A 88 -3.06 -5.81 -2.60
CA LEU A 88 -1.73 -5.87 -1.98
C LEU A 88 -1.73 -6.77 -0.75
N ASN A 89 -2.71 -6.63 0.15
CA ASN A 89 -2.83 -7.47 1.33
C ASN A 89 -3.00 -8.95 0.97
N SER A 90 -3.85 -9.27 -0.01
CA SER A 90 -4.04 -10.66 -0.46
C SER A 90 -2.77 -11.27 -1.05
N VAL A 91 -1.94 -10.49 -1.74
CA VAL A 91 -0.62 -10.96 -2.19
C VAL A 91 0.29 -11.28 -1.00
N CYS A 92 0.33 -10.40 0.01
CA CYS A 92 1.13 -10.64 1.22
C CYS A 92 0.67 -11.91 1.96
N GLU A 93 -0.64 -12.12 2.11
CA GLU A 93 -1.21 -13.32 2.72
C GLU A 93 -0.83 -14.58 1.95
N HIS A 94 -0.92 -14.54 0.62
CA HIS A 94 -0.55 -15.68 -0.23
C HIS A 94 0.94 -16.02 -0.10
N VAL A 95 1.82 -15.03 -0.18
CA VAL A 95 3.27 -15.21 -0.04
C VAL A 95 3.61 -15.79 1.35
N LEU A 96 2.97 -15.28 2.41
CA LEU A 96 3.17 -15.77 3.76
C LEU A 96 2.74 -17.24 3.91
N ALA A 97 1.57 -17.60 3.37
CA ALA A 97 1.07 -18.97 3.42
C ALA A 97 1.99 -19.94 2.67
N THR A 98 2.42 -19.58 1.45
CA THR A 98 3.36 -20.39 0.66
C THR A 98 4.70 -20.54 1.36
N PHE A 99 5.21 -19.47 1.97
CA PHE A 99 6.46 -19.52 2.73
C PHE A 99 6.33 -20.45 3.94
N GLN A 100 5.27 -20.33 4.72
CA GLN A 100 5.03 -21.16 5.90
C GLN A 100 4.91 -22.64 5.54
N ALA A 101 4.17 -22.98 4.47
CA ALA A 101 4.07 -24.36 3.96
C ALA A 101 5.46 -24.91 3.58
N SER A 102 6.24 -24.12 2.83
CA SER A 102 7.59 -24.51 2.40
C SER A 102 8.54 -24.73 3.60
N VAL A 103 8.44 -23.90 4.64
CA VAL A 103 9.24 -24.05 5.87
C VAL A 103 8.83 -25.30 6.65
N GLN A 104 7.54 -25.60 6.74
CA GLN A 104 7.06 -26.82 7.40
C GLN A 104 7.54 -28.08 6.67
N ASP A 105 7.45 -28.09 5.33
CA ASP A 105 7.94 -29.20 4.51
C ASP A 105 9.46 -29.39 4.59
N PHE A 106 10.23 -28.30 4.74
CA PHE A 106 11.67 -28.40 4.98
C PHE A 106 11.97 -29.02 6.35
N LYS A 107 11.32 -28.53 7.42
CA LYS A 107 11.50 -29.05 8.78
C LYS A 107 11.13 -30.54 8.91
N ARG A 108 10.05 -30.97 8.24
CA ARG A 108 9.63 -32.38 8.23
C ARG A 108 10.72 -33.29 7.64
N ARG A 109 11.30 -32.90 6.51
CA ARG A 109 12.37 -33.66 5.84
C ARG A 109 13.66 -33.73 6.66
N ASP A 110 14.00 -32.65 7.34
CA ASP A 110 15.20 -32.59 8.20
C ASP A 110 15.08 -33.55 9.39
N VAL A 111 13.89 -33.64 10.00
CA VAL A 111 13.59 -34.62 11.07
C VAL A 111 13.62 -36.06 10.54
N GLU A 112 13.01 -36.32 9.38
CA GLU A 112 13.01 -37.66 8.75
C GLU A 112 14.42 -38.14 8.37
N MET A 113 15.35 -37.24 8.03
CA MET A 113 16.76 -37.58 7.75
C MET A 113 17.63 -37.78 9.00
N ALA A 114 17.20 -37.27 10.15
CA ALA A 114 17.95 -37.40 11.41
C ALA A 114 17.62 -38.70 12.17
N ASP A 115 16.47 -39.31 11.89
CA ASP A 115 15.94 -40.49 12.61
C ASP A 115 16.08 -41.81 11.81
N GLY A 116 16.76 -41.78 10.66
CA GLY A 116 17.07 -42.94 9.80
C GLY A 116 18.57 -43.12 9.58
#